data_AF-A0A4Y4C0J7-F1
#
_entry.id   AF-A0A4Y4C0J7-F1
#
_cell.length_a   1.000
_cell.length_b   1.000
_cell.length_c   1.000
_cell.angle_alpha   90.00
_cell.angle_beta   90.00
_cell.angle_gamma   90.00
#
_symmetry.space_group_name_H-M   'P 1'
#
loop_
_entity.id
_entity.type
_entity.pdbx_description
1 polymer ?
#
loop_
_entity_poly.entity_id
_entity_poly.type
_entity_poly.pdbx_seq_one_letter_code
_entity_poly.pdbx_strand_id
1 'polypeptide(L)'
;MTSEGAEARSAIERGEARLQDATSVPIDAVEIGRLLAQLPTDLDLADATDEDLAVTDLLWAEVRRKNLGRTRASKLLARKRPRLCPVIDSVVVAQLGHGVGRTDFFVSLRTVLQDATLGLPAHLAALRESAVDAAMDAARSGSPDQLTRSDLVPGLHAAERIGRLSDLRVLDIVLWMEGQTR
;
A
#
# COMPACT_ATOMS: atom_id res chain seq x y z
N MET A 1 -50.79 3.11 -28.76
CA MET A 1 -49.46 3.11 -28.13
C MET A 1 -49.48 4.17 -27.04
N THR A 2 -49.48 3.73 -25.79
CA THR A 2 -49.90 4.47 -24.60
C THR A 2 -48.84 5.49 -24.14
N SER A 3 -49.32 6.68 -23.74
CA SER A 3 -48.54 7.82 -23.23
C SER A 3 -47.52 7.44 -22.14
N GLU A 4 -47.84 6.41 -21.36
CA GLU A 4 -47.07 5.88 -20.25
C GLU A 4 -45.71 5.27 -20.69
N GLY A 5 -45.67 4.64 -21.88
CA GLY A 5 -44.44 4.08 -22.43
C GLY A 5 -43.48 5.15 -22.98
N ALA A 6 -44.01 6.31 -23.39
CA ALA A 6 -43.20 7.45 -23.81
C ALA A 6 -42.60 8.18 -22.59
N GLU A 7 -43.35 8.28 -21.50
CA GLU A 7 -42.90 8.88 -20.25
C GLU A 7 -41.82 8.03 -19.56
N ALA A 8 -41.97 6.70 -19.56
CA ALA A 8 -40.95 5.77 -19.05
C ALA A 8 -39.65 5.84 -19.86
N ARG A 9 -39.71 5.88 -21.20
CA ARG A 9 -38.52 6.10 -22.05
C ARG A 9 -37.85 7.43 -21.77
N SER A 10 -38.64 8.49 -21.64
CA SER A 10 -38.11 9.83 -21.33
C SER A 10 -37.49 9.89 -19.93
N ALA A 11 -38.03 9.16 -18.94
CA ALA A 11 -37.43 9.04 -17.62
C ALA A 11 -36.10 8.26 -17.65
N ILE A 12 -36.02 7.20 -18.46
CA ILE A 12 -34.78 6.43 -18.67
C ILE A 12 -33.75 7.28 -19.42
N GLU A 13 -34.10 7.96 -20.52
CA GLU A 13 -33.18 8.85 -21.26
C GLU A 13 -32.69 10.03 -20.39
N ARG A 14 -33.57 10.61 -19.55
CA ARG A 14 -33.16 11.62 -18.55
C ARG A 14 -32.27 11.03 -17.45
N GLY A 15 -32.48 9.76 -17.11
CA GLY A 15 -31.64 8.99 -16.19
C GLY A 15 -30.26 8.69 -16.79
N GLU A 16 -30.20 8.23 -18.04
CA GLU A 16 -28.97 7.96 -18.79
C GLU A 16 -28.14 9.22 -19.02
N ALA A 17 -28.76 10.36 -19.28
CA ALA A 17 -28.06 11.65 -19.38
C ALA A 17 -27.46 12.12 -18.04
N ARG A 18 -27.94 11.58 -16.91
CA ARG A 18 -27.50 11.95 -15.55
C ARG A 18 -26.62 10.88 -14.89
N LEU A 19 -26.69 9.63 -15.36
CA LEU A 19 -25.70 8.59 -15.12
C LEU A 19 -24.47 8.91 -15.98
N GLN A 20 -23.80 10.02 -15.62
CA GLN A 20 -22.43 10.23 -16.04
C GLN A 20 -21.68 8.94 -15.72
N ASP A 21 -20.96 8.44 -16.71
CA ASP A 21 -20.16 7.20 -16.69
C ASP A 21 -19.63 6.92 -15.28
N ALA A 22 -19.66 5.68 -14.77
CA ALA A 22 -19.27 5.35 -13.39
C ALA A 22 -17.84 5.84 -13.03
N THR A 23 -17.06 6.12 -14.08
CA THR A 23 -15.71 6.71 -14.12
C THR A 23 -15.64 8.20 -13.75
N SER A 24 -16.79 8.90 -13.76
CA SER A 24 -16.97 10.32 -13.48
C SER A 24 -17.27 10.62 -12.01
N VAL A 25 -17.53 9.60 -11.19
CA VAL A 25 -17.80 9.77 -9.76
C VAL A 25 -16.57 10.44 -9.12
N PRO A 26 -16.72 11.65 -8.57
CA PRO A 26 -15.59 12.36 -7.98
C PRO A 26 -15.11 11.61 -6.75
N ILE A 27 -13.79 11.70 -6.51
CA ILE A 27 -13.20 11.24 -5.26
C ILE A 27 -13.77 12.11 -4.13
N ASP A 28 -14.27 11.47 -3.07
CA ASP A 28 -14.73 12.15 -1.87
C ASP A 28 -13.56 12.31 -0.89
N ALA A 29 -12.99 13.52 -0.84
CA ALA A 29 -11.87 13.83 0.04
C ALA A 29 -12.25 13.82 1.53
N VAL A 30 -13.52 14.12 1.87
CA VAL A 30 -13.99 14.10 3.27
C VAL A 30 -14.06 12.66 3.75
N GLU A 31 -14.61 11.77 2.92
CA GLU A 31 -14.69 10.35 3.24
C GLU A 31 -13.30 9.70 3.32
N ILE A 32 -12.38 10.03 2.40
CA ILE A 32 -10.98 9.60 2.51
C ILE A 32 -10.37 10.06 3.83
N GLY A 33 -10.58 11.32 4.22
CA GLY A 33 -10.10 11.85 5.50
C GLY A 33 -10.65 11.08 6.69
N ARG A 34 -11.94 10.76 6.68
CA ARG A 34 -12.61 9.97 7.73
C ARG A 34 -12.08 8.54 7.81
N LEU A 35 -11.91 7.87 6.67
CA LEU A 35 -11.37 6.50 6.58
C LEU A 35 -9.90 6.45 7.00
N LEU A 36 -9.11 7.46 6.62
CA LEU A 36 -7.76 7.62 7.15
C LEU A 36 -7.81 7.81 8.68
N ALA A 37 -8.64 8.69 9.23
CA ALA A 37 -8.65 8.94 10.68
C ALA A 37 -8.91 7.68 11.56
N GLN A 38 -9.60 6.67 11.03
CA GLN A 38 -9.89 5.40 11.74
C GLN A 38 -8.70 4.44 11.84
N LEU A 39 -7.65 4.64 11.04
CA LEU A 39 -6.53 3.72 10.92
C LEU A 39 -5.27 4.34 11.55
N PRO A 40 -4.57 3.66 12.47
CA PRO A 40 -3.34 4.19 13.05
C PRO A 40 -2.25 4.41 11.98
N THR A 41 -1.39 5.42 12.18
CA THR A 41 -0.29 5.72 11.25
C THR A 41 0.87 4.75 11.36
N ASP A 42 0.98 4.07 12.49
CA ASP A 42 2.07 3.19 12.87
C ASP A 42 1.68 1.71 12.99
N LEU A 43 0.46 1.35 12.55
CA LEU A 43 -0.02 -0.03 12.47
C LEU A 43 0.70 -0.81 11.37
N ASP A 44 1.33 -1.93 11.74
CA ASP A 44 1.91 -2.88 10.79
C ASP A 44 0.84 -3.82 10.23
N LEU A 45 0.93 -4.15 8.93
CA LEU A 45 -0.02 -5.06 8.28
C LEU A 45 -0.10 -6.42 8.97
N ALA A 46 1.01 -6.93 9.51
CA ALA A 46 1.05 -8.20 10.24
C ALA A 46 0.20 -8.15 11.52
N ASP A 47 0.04 -6.98 12.13
CA ASP A 47 -0.72 -6.76 13.37
C ASP A 47 -2.16 -6.27 13.10
N ALA A 48 -2.49 -5.97 11.85
CA ALA A 48 -3.79 -5.42 11.47
C ALA A 48 -4.94 -6.42 11.69
N THR A 49 -6.03 -5.95 12.30
CA THR A 49 -7.24 -6.74 12.50
C THR A 49 -8.08 -6.82 11.22
N ASP A 50 -9.10 -7.69 11.21
CA ASP A 50 -10.05 -7.75 10.09
C ASP A 50 -10.85 -6.45 9.94
N GLU A 51 -11.11 -5.74 11.04
CA GLU A 51 -11.77 -4.44 11.03
C GLU A 51 -10.87 -3.37 10.37
N ASP A 52 -9.57 -3.37 10.66
CA ASP A 52 -8.60 -2.50 10.00
C ASP A 52 -8.54 -2.74 8.49
N LEU A 53 -8.58 -4.02 8.08
CA LEU A 53 -8.60 -4.38 6.66
C LEU A 53 -9.91 -4.00 5.97
N ALA A 54 -11.05 -4.12 6.65
CA ALA A 54 -12.33 -3.65 6.12
C ALA A 54 -12.33 -2.13 5.88
N VAL A 55 -11.77 -1.33 6.80
CA VAL A 55 -11.59 0.12 6.59
C VAL A 55 -10.61 0.39 5.45
N THR A 56 -9.56 -0.41 5.32
CA THR A 56 -8.58 -0.32 4.23
C THR A 56 -9.22 -0.60 2.87
N ASP A 57 -10.13 -1.57 2.77
CA ASP A 57 -10.87 -1.89 1.56
C ASP A 57 -11.84 -0.78 1.15
N LEU A 58 -12.53 -0.18 2.12
CA LEU A 58 -13.35 1.02 1.87
C LEU A 58 -12.49 2.17 1.35
N LEU A 59 -11.35 2.43 2.00
CA LEU A 59 -10.41 3.48 1.57
C LEU A 59 -9.87 3.21 0.16
N TRP A 60 -9.55 1.96 -0.15
CA TRP A 60 -9.14 1.52 -1.48
C TRP A 60 -10.22 1.79 -2.54
N ALA A 61 -11.48 1.47 -2.24
CA ALA A 61 -12.60 1.73 -3.12
C ALA A 61 -12.76 3.25 -3.40
N GLU A 62 -12.66 4.09 -2.37
CA GLU A 62 -12.84 5.54 -2.53
C GLU A 62 -11.75 6.21 -3.33
N VAL A 63 -10.51 5.81 -3.10
CA VAL A 63 -9.38 6.31 -3.89
C VAL A 63 -9.50 5.92 -5.37
N ARG A 64 -10.22 4.84 -5.68
CA ARG A 64 -10.37 4.31 -7.05
C ARG A 64 -11.60 4.79 -7.81
N ARG A 65 -12.56 5.49 -7.18
CA ARG A 65 -13.81 5.98 -7.83
C ARG A 65 -13.59 6.72 -9.15
N LYS A 66 -12.53 7.53 -9.27
CA LYS A 66 -12.20 8.28 -10.50
C LYS A 66 -11.30 7.51 -11.46
N ASN A 67 -11.56 6.21 -11.65
CA ASN A 67 -10.75 5.32 -12.49
C ASN A 67 -9.24 5.34 -12.18
N LEU A 68 -8.88 5.56 -10.92
CA LEU A 68 -7.47 5.56 -10.55
C LEU A 68 -6.93 4.13 -10.69
N GLY A 69 -5.95 3.96 -11.59
CA GLY A 69 -5.31 2.68 -11.81
C GLY A 69 -4.67 2.12 -10.54
N ARG A 70 -4.67 0.78 -10.41
CA ARG A 70 -4.20 0.03 -9.22
C ARG A 70 -2.87 0.56 -8.67
N THR A 71 -1.87 0.75 -9.54
CA THR A 71 -0.53 1.21 -9.14
C THR A 71 -0.52 2.64 -8.60
N ARG A 72 -1.37 3.55 -9.11
CA ARG A 72 -1.45 4.92 -8.60
C ARG A 72 -2.15 4.96 -7.26
N ALA A 73 -3.24 4.19 -7.12
CA ALA A 73 -3.96 4.05 -5.86
C ALA A 73 -3.07 3.46 -4.77
N SER A 74 -2.37 2.35 -5.04
CA SER A 74 -1.47 1.72 -4.07
C SER A 74 -0.34 2.65 -3.63
N LYS A 75 0.27 3.41 -4.54
CA LYS A 75 1.28 4.42 -4.19
C LYS A 75 0.76 5.52 -3.28
N LEU A 76 -0.49 5.96 -3.45
CA LEU A 76 -1.08 6.97 -2.56
C LEU A 76 -1.30 6.40 -1.16
N LEU A 77 -1.82 5.18 -1.06
CA LEU A 77 -2.01 4.51 0.22
C LEU A 77 -0.69 4.24 0.92
N ALA A 78 0.32 3.74 0.21
CA ALA A 78 1.66 3.51 0.76
C ALA A 78 2.32 4.80 1.27
N ARG A 79 2.00 5.96 0.69
CA ARG A 79 2.48 7.25 1.21
C ARG A 79 1.79 7.69 2.50
N LYS A 80 0.51 7.35 2.67
CA LYS A 80 -0.26 7.70 3.87
C LYS A 80 -0.13 6.67 4.98
N ARG A 81 0.12 5.42 4.61
CA ARG A 81 0.16 4.22 5.47
C ARG A 81 1.25 3.25 5.02
N PRO A 82 2.52 3.64 5.09
CA PRO A 82 3.62 2.79 4.62
C PRO A 82 3.75 1.47 5.38
N ARG A 83 3.24 1.41 6.63
CA ARG A 83 3.30 0.22 7.48
C ARG A 83 2.12 -0.75 7.31
N LEU A 84 1.00 -0.28 6.77
CA LEU A 84 -0.24 -1.05 6.59
C LEU A 84 -0.52 -1.37 5.12
N CYS A 85 -0.29 -0.42 4.22
CA CYS A 85 -0.64 -0.52 2.81
C CYS A 85 0.64 -0.54 1.94
N PRO A 86 1.16 -1.70 1.53
CA PRO A 86 2.31 -1.75 0.65
C PRO A 86 1.96 -1.33 -0.78
N VAL A 87 2.99 -1.06 -1.58
CA VAL A 87 2.79 -0.81 -3.00
C VAL A 87 2.40 -2.11 -3.70
N ILE A 88 1.17 -2.20 -4.18
CA ILE A 88 0.72 -3.30 -5.04
C ILE A 88 1.36 -3.14 -6.43
N ASP A 89 2.49 -3.81 -6.64
CA ASP A 89 3.15 -3.91 -7.94
C ASP A 89 3.02 -5.32 -8.55
N SER A 90 3.53 -5.50 -9.76
CA SER A 90 3.44 -6.78 -10.49
C SER A 90 4.30 -7.89 -9.88
N VAL A 91 5.38 -7.57 -9.18
CA VAL A 91 6.29 -8.55 -8.58
C VAL A 91 5.66 -9.15 -7.33
N VAL A 92 5.15 -8.31 -6.42
CA VAL A 92 4.44 -8.78 -5.21
C VAL A 92 3.21 -9.60 -5.60
N VAL A 93 2.46 -9.12 -6.60
CA VAL A 93 1.29 -9.83 -7.12
C VAL A 93 1.64 -11.22 -7.65
N ALA A 94 2.75 -11.33 -8.40
CA ALA A 94 3.21 -12.62 -8.92
C ALA A 94 3.66 -13.55 -7.78
N GLN A 95 4.44 -13.03 -6.83
CA GLN A 95 4.98 -13.81 -5.71
C GLN A 95 3.90 -14.32 -4.76
N LEU A 96 2.83 -13.55 -4.54
CA LEU A 96 1.68 -13.94 -3.72
C LEU A 96 0.65 -14.81 -4.47
N GLY A 97 0.87 -15.12 -5.75
CA GLY A 97 -0.13 -15.81 -6.58
C GLY A 97 -1.46 -15.03 -6.66
N HIS A 98 -1.40 -13.71 -6.54
CA HIS A 98 -2.60 -12.86 -6.45
C HIS A 98 -3.13 -12.53 -7.86
N GLY A 99 -3.79 -13.51 -8.47
CA GLY A 99 -4.28 -13.42 -9.86
C GLY A 99 -5.28 -12.29 -10.14
N VAL A 100 -5.53 -12.05 -11.43
CA VAL A 100 -6.48 -11.05 -11.91
C VAL A 100 -7.89 -11.35 -11.36
N GLY A 101 -8.55 -10.33 -10.80
CA GLY A 101 -9.91 -10.44 -10.26
C GLY A 101 -9.98 -10.72 -8.76
N ARG A 102 -8.87 -11.06 -8.11
CA ARG A 102 -8.82 -11.13 -6.65
C ARG A 102 -8.80 -9.72 -6.03
N THR A 103 -9.50 -9.59 -4.90
CA THR A 103 -9.62 -8.34 -4.14
C THR A 103 -9.06 -8.43 -2.74
N ASP A 104 -8.65 -9.62 -2.31
CA ASP A 104 -8.20 -9.95 -0.95
C ASP A 104 -6.67 -9.82 -0.79
N PHE A 105 -6.06 -8.84 -1.46
CA PHE A 105 -4.60 -8.70 -1.51
C PHE A 105 -3.99 -8.47 -0.12
N PHE A 106 -4.51 -7.51 0.64
CA PHE A 106 -4.00 -7.19 1.97
C PHE A 106 -4.20 -8.35 2.96
N VAL A 107 -5.33 -9.05 2.87
CA VAL A 107 -5.61 -10.26 3.65
C VAL A 107 -4.57 -11.34 3.32
N SER A 108 -4.37 -11.64 2.03
CA SER A 108 -3.42 -12.66 1.58
C SER A 108 -1.99 -12.36 2.06
N LEU A 109 -1.56 -11.11 1.93
CA LEU A 109 -0.23 -10.69 2.37
C LEU A 109 -0.09 -10.71 3.90
N ARG A 110 -1.11 -10.26 4.65
CA ARG A 110 -1.12 -10.37 6.11
C ARG A 110 -0.97 -11.83 6.55
N THR A 111 -1.72 -12.76 5.95
CA THR A 111 -1.60 -14.18 6.26
C THR A 111 -0.18 -14.69 6.04
N VAL A 112 0.47 -14.31 4.93
CA VAL A 112 1.86 -14.69 4.67
C VAL A 112 2.84 -14.09 5.69
N LEU A 113 2.60 -12.84 6.12
CA LEU A 113 3.42 -12.17 7.14
C LEU A 113 3.20 -12.73 8.55
N GLN A 114 2.03 -13.30 8.84
CA GLN A 114 1.71 -13.93 10.12
C GLN A 114 2.18 -15.39 10.20
N ASP A 115 2.39 -16.04 9.05
CA ASP A 115 2.79 -17.43 9.00
C ASP A 115 4.31 -17.59 9.18
N ALA A 116 4.71 -17.89 10.41
CA ALA A 116 6.11 -18.16 10.76
C ALA A 116 6.71 -19.36 10.00
N THR A 117 5.90 -20.29 9.50
CA THR A 117 6.39 -21.50 8.79
C THR A 117 6.83 -21.20 7.36
N LEU A 118 6.32 -20.12 6.75
CA LEU A 118 6.74 -19.69 5.41
C LEU A 118 8.14 -19.09 5.40
N GLY A 119 8.69 -18.75 6.57
CA GLY A 119 10.05 -18.22 6.72
C GLY A 119 10.24 -16.78 6.21
N LEU A 120 9.27 -16.19 5.52
CA LEU A 120 9.35 -14.80 5.04
C LEU A 120 9.57 -13.80 6.20
N PRO A 121 8.82 -13.84 7.33
CA PRO A 121 9.04 -12.90 8.42
C PRO A 121 10.46 -13.01 9.01
N ALA A 122 10.94 -14.24 9.21
CA ALA A 122 12.31 -14.49 9.69
C ALA A 122 13.37 -14.00 8.68
N HIS A 123 13.12 -14.17 7.39
CA HIS A 123 14.01 -13.70 6.34
C HIS A 123 14.09 -12.16 6.30
N LEU A 124 12.95 -11.48 6.40
CA LEU A 124 12.89 -10.00 6.45
C LEU A 124 13.57 -9.45 7.72
N ALA A 125 13.39 -10.11 8.86
CA ALA A 125 14.09 -9.79 10.10
C ALA A 125 15.62 -9.92 9.94
N ALA A 126 16.10 -11.05 9.39
CA ALA A 126 17.53 -11.28 9.16
C ALA A 126 18.16 -10.28 8.19
N LEU A 127 17.43 -9.89 7.13
CA LEU A 127 17.88 -8.85 6.19
C LEU A 127 18.02 -7.48 6.89
N ARG A 128 17.06 -7.13 7.74
CA ARG A 128 17.11 -5.89 8.53
C ARG A 128 18.29 -5.89 9.49
N GLU A 129 18.51 -6.98 10.22
CA GLU A 129 19.65 -7.15 11.13
C GLU A 129 20.99 -7.02 10.38
N SER A 130 21.14 -7.71 9.25
CA SER A 130 22.34 -7.63 8.42
C SER A 130 22.62 -6.21 7.94
N ALA A 131 21.58 -5.44 7.59
CA ALA A 131 21.71 -4.05 7.17
C ALA A 131 22.07 -3.11 8.34
N VAL A 132 21.58 -3.40 9.56
CA VAL A 132 21.97 -2.68 10.79
C VAL A 132 23.45 -2.89 11.06
N ASP A 133 23.93 -4.13 11.02
CA ASP A 133 25.33 -4.47 11.25
C ASP A 133 26.25 -3.80 10.23
N ALA A 134 25.91 -3.85 8.94
CA ALA A 134 26.65 -3.17 7.89
C ALA A 134 26.73 -1.64 8.11
N ALA A 135 25.63 -1.02 8.57
CA ALA A 135 25.62 0.41 8.89
C ALA A 135 26.49 0.75 10.12
N MET A 136 26.53 -0.13 11.12
CA MET A 136 27.39 0.03 12.29
C MET A 136 28.87 -0.13 11.95
N ASP A 137 29.22 -1.10 11.11
CA ASP A 137 30.60 -1.31 10.65
C ASP A 137 31.11 -0.15 9.77
N ALA A 138 30.26 0.39 8.90
CA ALA A 138 30.57 1.60 8.14
C ALA A 138 30.85 2.80 9.06
N ALA A 139 30.07 2.96 10.13
CA ALA A 139 30.28 4.03 11.11
C ALA A 139 31.59 3.86 11.90
N ARG A 140 31.95 2.62 12.28
CA ARG A 140 33.20 2.32 13.01
C ARG A 140 34.45 2.48 12.15
N SER A 141 34.37 2.14 10.87
CA SER A 141 35.50 2.21 9.93
C SER A 141 35.82 3.63 9.44
N GLY A 142 34.99 4.63 9.78
CA GLY A 142 35.26 6.04 9.48
C GLY A 142 35.24 6.38 7.98
N SER A 143 34.71 5.50 7.12
CA SER A 143 34.66 5.70 5.67
C SER A 143 33.43 6.57 5.31
N PRO A 144 33.59 7.84 4.90
CA PRO A 144 32.46 8.76 4.81
C PRO A 144 31.62 8.66 3.52
N ASP A 145 32.00 7.84 2.54
CA ASP A 145 31.79 8.29 1.15
C ASP A 145 30.71 7.58 0.30
N GLN A 146 29.73 6.86 0.89
CA GLN A 146 28.66 6.25 0.07
C GLN A 146 27.22 6.35 0.56
N LEU A 147 26.92 7.03 1.67
CA LEU A 147 25.52 7.16 2.15
C LEU A 147 25.00 8.60 2.27
N THR A 148 25.76 9.59 1.79
CA THR A 148 25.29 10.99 1.74
C THR A 148 24.58 11.28 0.42
N ARG A 149 23.38 10.70 0.23
CA ARG A 149 22.30 11.51 -0.35
C ARG A 149 21.59 12.19 0.81
N SER A 150 22.08 13.41 1.03
CA SER A 150 21.50 14.54 1.72
C SER A 150 20.05 14.37 2.20
N ASP A 151 19.85 14.83 3.44
CA ASP A 151 18.61 15.28 4.04
C ASP A 151 17.80 14.19 4.74
N LEU A 152 17.96 14.09 6.08
CA LEU A 152 16.87 14.12 7.08
C LEU A 152 17.41 13.79 8.49
N VAL A 153 17.36 14.81 9.37
CA VAL A 153 17.49 14.82 10.84
C VAL A 153 18.87 14.44 11.44
N PRO A 154 19.61 15.40 12.04
CA PRO A 154 20.74 15.10 12.92
C PRO A 154 20.24 14.38 14.19
N GLY A 155 20.78 13.20 14.50
CA GLY A 155 20.61 12.57 15.81
C GLY A 155 20.05 11.14 15.87
N LEU A 156 19.67 10.52 14.74
CA LEU A 156 19.49 9.07 14.67
C LEU A 156 20.55 8.47 13.74
N HIS A 157 21.42 7.62 14.29
CA HIS A 157 22.38 6.85 13.49
C HIS A 157 21.63 5.98 12.46
N ALA A 158 22.18 5.83 11.25
CA ALA A 158 21.54 5.08 10.16
C ALA A 158 21.09 3.67 10.60
N ALA A 159 21.90 2.99 11.41
CA ALA A 159 21.58 1.71 12.03
C ALA A 159 20.27 1.74 12.84
N GLU A 160 20.05 2.76 13.66
CA GLU A 160 18.84 2.89 14.48
C GLU A 160 17.59 3.12 13.61
N ARG A 161 17.74 3.87 12.51
CA ARG A 161 16.64 4.06 11.55
C ARG A 161 16.29 2.77 10.83
N ILE A 162 17.28 2.00 10.42
CA ILE A 162 17.09 0.71 9.73
C ILE A 162 16.42 -0.30 10.67
N GLY A 163 16.85 -0.37 11.94
CA GLY A 163 16.26 -1.27 12.93
C GLY A 163 14.77 -1.02 13.19
N ARG A 164 14.30 0.22 13.03
CA ARG A 164 12.89 0.62 13.21
C ARG A 164 12.01 0.41 11.97
N LEU A 165 12.55 -0.08 10.86
CA LEU A 165 11.73 -0.37 9.67
C LEU A 165 10.82 -1.56 9.94
N SER A 166 9.55 -1.45 9.51
CA SER A 166 8.63 -2.59 9.50
C SER A 166 9.00 -3.60 8.42
N ASP A 167 8.54 -4.84 8.57
CA ASP A 167 8.78 -5.92 7.62
C ASP A 167 8.30 -5.56 6.21
N LEU A 168 7.13 -4.91 6.09
CA LEU A 168 6.65 -4.40 4.81
C LEU A 168 7.59 -3.37 4.19
N ARG A 169 8.21 -2.52 5.02
CA ARG A 169 9.12 -1.49 4.50
C ARG A 169 10.43 -2.10 4.02
N VAL A 170 10.92 -3.14 4.72
CA VAL A 170 12.06 -3.95 4.28
C VAL A 170 11.73 -4.62 2.95
N LEU A 171 10.57 -5.28 2.86
CA LEU A 171 10.10 -5.94 1.64
C LEU A 171 10.01 -4.97 0.45
N ASP A 172 9.38 -3.80 0.64
CA ASP A 172 9.26 -2.75 -0.39
C ASP A 172 10.65 -2.28 -0.89
N ILE A 173 11.62 -2.10 0.01
CA ILE A 173 12.98 -1.67 -0.34
C ILE A 173 13.69 -2.75 -1.16
N VAL A 174 13.62 -4.02 -0.74
CA VAL A 174 14.24 -5.15 -1.44
C VAL A 174 13.68 -5.28 -2.86
N LEU A 175 12.36 -5.24 -3.00
CA LEU A 175 11.71 -5.35 -4.31
C LEU A 175 12.03 -4.17 -5.23
N TRP A 176 12.14 -2.96 -4.67
CA TRP A 176 12.60 -1.80 -5.42
C TRP A 176 14.05 -1.96 -5.91
N MET A 177 14.95 -2.54 -5.10
CA MET A 177 16.34 -2.83 -5.50
C MET A 177 16.42 -3.89 -6.61
N GLU A 178 15.63 -4.96 -6.53
CA GLU A 178 15.56 -5.96 -7.61
C GLU A 178 15.05 -5.35 -8.93
N GLY A 179 14.06 -4.45 -8.85
CA GLY A 179 13.52 -3.74 -10.01
C GLY A 179 14.51 -2.76 -10.67
N GLN A 180 15.53 -2.29 -9.95
CA GLN A 180 16.61 -1.45 -10.50
C GLN A 180 17.68 -2.25 -11.26
N THR A 181 17.72 -3.57 -11.03
CA THR A 181 18.74 -4.47 -11.59
C THR A 181 18.33 -5.08 -12.94
N ARG A 182 17.13 -4.75 -13.44
CA ARG A 182 16.59 -5.21 -14.72
C ARG A 182 16.55 -4.11 -15.77
#